data_AF-A0A6B3GQX3-F1
#
_entry.id   AF-A0A6B3GQX3-F1
#
_cell.length_a   1.000
_cell.length_b   1.000
_cell.length_c   1.000
_cell.angle_alpha   90.00
_cell.angle_beta   90.00
_cell.angle_gamma   90.00
#
_symmetry.space_group_name_H-M   'P 1'
#
loop_
_entity.id
_entity.type
_entity.pdbx_description
1 polymer ?
#
loop_
_entity_poly.entity_id
_entity_poly.type
_entity_poly.pdbx_seq_one_letter_code
_entity_poly.pdbx_strand_id
1 'polypeptide(L)' 'GVGKSTVVAHMRSVHPEVWLSVSATTRKPRPGERNGVHYFFVDDEEFDKLIANGELLEWAEFAGNRYG' A
#
# COMPACT_ATOMS: atom_id res chain seq x y z
N GLY A 1 -12.05 0.78 9.11
CA GLY A 1 -11.93 0.60 10.57
C GLY A 1 -12.77 -0.54 11.12
N VAL A 2 -12.94 -1.66 10.40
CA VAL A 2 -13.76 -2.81 10.85
C VAL A 2 -12.92 -4.01 11.28
N GLY A 3 -11.64 -3.82 11.64
CA GLY A 3 -10.78 -4.88 12.18
C GLY A 3 -9.88 -5.62 11.18
N LYS A 4 -9.83 -5.24 9.90
CA LYS A 4 -8.95 -5.89 8.89
C LYS A 4 -7.50 -6.03 9.36
N SER A 5 -6.92 -4.96 9.93
CA SER A 5 -5.54 -4.97 10.44
C SER A 5 -5.34 -5.98 11.57
N THR A 6 -6.33 -6.14 12.46
CA THR A 6 -6.30 -7.11 13.56
C THR A 6 -6.28 -8.55 13.03
N VAL A 7 -7.14 -8.84 12.05
CA VAL A 7 -7.20 -10.17 11.41
C VAL A 7 -5.88 -10.49 10.71
N VAL A 8 -5.34 -9.54 9.94
CA VAL A 8 -4.06 -9.70 9.23
C VAL A 8 -2.90 -9.91 10.21
N ALA A 9 -2.85 -9.15 11.30
CA ALA A 9 -1.82 -9.31 12.32
C ALA A 9 -1.87 -10.70 12.97
N HIS A 10 -3.07 -11.17 13.32
CA HIS A 10 -3.25 -12.51 13.87
C HIS A 10 -2.86 -13.60 12.86
N MET A 11 -3.31 -13.49 11.60
CA MET A 11 -2.96 -14.44 10.54
C MET A 11 -1.45 -14.57 10.38
N ARG A 12 -0.72 -13.45 10.32
CA ARG A 12 0.75 -13.48 10.21
C ARG A 12 1.47 -14.02 11.43
N SER A 13 0.84 -13.96 12.62
CA SER A 13 1.41 -14.56 13.84
C SER A 13 1.32 -16.08 13.84
N VAL A 14 0.26 -16.63 13.25
CA VAL A 14 0.02 -18.09 13.15
C VAL A 14 0.69 -18.66 11.90
N HIS A 15 0.76 -17.88 10.83
CA HIS A 15 1.30 -18.24 9.51
C HIS A 15 2.41 -17.26 9.10
N PRO A 16 3.64 -17.41 9.63
CA PRO A 16 4.76 -16.51 9.34
C PRO A 16 5.19 -16.54 7.85
N GLU A 17 4.83 -17.58 7.11
CA GLU A 17 5.03 -17.71 5.67
C GLU A 17 4.14 -16.75 4.85
N VAL A 18 3.06 -16.25 5.44
CA VAL A 18 2.14 -15.34 4.76
C VAL A 18 2.77 -13.95 4.67
N TRP A 19 3.05 -13.54 3.44
CA TRP A 19 3.46 -12.19 3.13
C TRP A 19 2.25 -11.29 2.89
N LEU A 20 2.28 -10.09 3.48
CA LEU A 20 1.33 -9.04 3.21
C LEU A 20 1.95 -8.07 2.20
N SER A 21 1.30 -7.90 1.06
CA SER A 21 1.73 -6.92 0.06
C SER A 21 1.68 -5.50 0.63
N VAL A 22 2.65 -4.69 0.20
CA VAL A 22 2.72 -3.26 0.52
C VAL A 22 2.33 -2.49 -0.74
N SER A 23 1.19 -1.81 -0.69
CA SER A 23 0.65 -0.99 -1.78
C SER A 23 1.48 0.28 -2.01
N ALA A 24 1.40 0.87 -3.20
CA ALA A 24 1.88 2.20 -3.53
C ALA A 24 0.80 3.26 -3.30
N THR A 25 1.18 4.50 -2.98
CA THR A 25 0.27 5.64 -2.91
C THR A 25 0.94 6.97 -3.19
N THR A 26 0.20 7.91 -3.79
CA THR A 26 0.63 9.31 -3.97
C THR A 26 0.41 10.17 -2.72
N ARG A 27 -0.28 9.64 -1.72
CA ARG A 27 -0.49 10.33 -0.44
C ARG A 27 0.83 10.51 0.28
N LYS A 28 1.10 11.73 0.77
CA LYS A 28 2.26 11.96 1.66
C LYS A 28 2.19 11.09 2.93
N PRO A 29 3.32 10.56 3.41
CA PRO A 29 3.37 9.81 4.65
C PRO A 29 2.95 10.69 5.84
N ARG A 30 2.18 10.11 6.76
CA ARG A 30 1.86 10.70 8.06
C ARG A 30 3.05 10.53 9.01
N PRO A 31 3.14 11.34 10.08
CA PRO A 31 4.16 11.14 11.11
C PRO A 31 4.18 9.69 11.62
N GLY A 32 5.36 9.05 11.57
CA GLY A 32 5.56 7.66 11.98
C GLY A 32 5.38 6.62 10.86
N GLU A 33 4.77 6.97 9.72
CA GLU A 33 4.73 6.07 8.57
C GLU A 33 6.13 5.95 7.93
N ARG A 34 6.41 4.75 7.41
CA ARG A 34 7.69 4.38 6.81
C ARG A 34 7.47 3.80 5.42
N ASN A 35 8.24 4.31 4.46
CA ASN A 35 8.25 3.82 3.08
C ASN A 35 8.62 2.33 3.02
N GLY A 36 7.93 1.56 2.18
CA GLY A 36 8.12 0.11 2.03
C GLY A 36 7.63 -0.73 3.21
N VAL A 37 7.05 -0.10 4.24
CA VAL A 37 6.43 -0.80 5.39
C VAL A 37 4.93 -0.58 5.42
N HIS A 38 4.50 0.69 5.30
CA HIS A 38 3.09 1.06 5.33
C HIS A 38 2.53 1.18 3.93
N TYR A 39 3.26 1.92 3.08
CA TYR A 39 3.06 2.04 1.64
C TYR A 39 4.42 2.28 0.99
N PHE A 40 4.51 2.06 -0.33
CA PHE A 40 5.46 2.79 -1.17
C PHE A 40 4.88 4.18 -1.44
N PHE A 41 5.44 5.19 -0.80
CA PHE A 41 5.06 6.58 -0.99
C PHE A 41 5.79 7.11 -2.21
N VAL A 42 5.06 7.30 -3.30
CA VAL A 42 5.58 7.77 -4.58
C VAL A 42 4.94 9.12 -4.91
N ASP A 43 5.51 9.87 -5.85
CA ASP A 43 4.83 11.06 -6.39
C ASP A 43 3.92 10.66 -7.56
N ASP A 44 3.25 11.66 -8.14
CA ASP A 44 2.31 11.42 -9.21
C ASP A 44 2.97 10.92 -10.51
N GLU A 45 4.18 11.39 -10.81
CA GLU A 45 4.92 10.98 -12.01
C GLU A 45 5.37 9.53 -11.91
N GLU A 46 5.86 9.12 -10.73
CA GLU A 46 6.26 7.74 -10.48
C GLU A 46 5.05 6.80 -10.48
N PHE A 47 3.91 7.22 -9.93
CA PHE A 47 2.68 6.41 -10.01
C PHE A 47 2.21 6.21 -11.46
N ASP A 48 2.34 7.24 -12.31
CA ASP A 48 2.04 7.13 -13.75
C ASP A 48 2.93 6.08 -14.44
N LYS A 49 4.22 6.01 -14.07
CA LYS A 49 5.15 5.00 -14.59
C LYS A 49 4.71 3.59 -14.18
N LEU A 50 4.33 3.38 -12.92
CA LEU A 50 3.85 2.08 -12.44
C LEU A 50 2.62 1.59 -13.22
N ILE A 51 1.67 2.50 -13.53
CA ILE A 51 0.52 2.17 -14.38
C ILE A 51 0.98 1.83 -15.81
N ALA A 52 1.79 2.70 -16.42
CA ALA A 52 2.20 2.57 -17.81
C ALA A 52 3.01 1.29 -18.08
N ASN A 53 3.81 0.87 -17.10
CA ASN A 53 4.62 -0.35 -17.17
C ASN A 53 3.85 -1.62 -16.81
N GLY A 54 2.59 -1.52 -16.37
CA GLY A 54 1.81 -2.68 -15.90
C GLY A 54 2.32 -3.28 -14.60
N GLU A 55 2.92 -2.45 -13.73
CA GLU A 55 3.52 -2.88 -12.45
C GLU A 55 2.49 -2.95 -11.31
N LEU A 56 1.26 -2.49 -11.55
CA LEU A 56 0.14 -2.57 -10.61
C LEU A 56 -0.90 -3.59 -11.08
N LEU A 57 -1.31 -4.49 -10.19
CA LEU A 57 -2.40 -5.43 -10.45
C LEU A 57 -3.77 -4.74 -10.45
N GLU A 58 -3.94 -3.75 -9.57
CA GLU A 58 -5.13 -2.92 -9.45
C GLU A 58 -4.74 -1.52 -8.97
N TRP A 59 -5.58 -0.51 -9.23
CA TRP A 59 -5.44 0.80 -8.60
C TRP A 59 -6.76 1.57 -8.56
N ALA A 60 -6.86 2.54 -7.66
CA ALA A 60 -8.00 3.43 -7.54
C ALA A 60 -7.62 4.81 -6.96
N GLU A 61 -8.46 5.80 -7.21
CA GLU A 61 -8.40 7.10 -6.56
C GLU A 61 -9.29 7.14 -5.31
N PHE A 62 -8.73 7.65 -4.21
CA PHE A 62 -9.45 7.85 -2.97
C PHE A 62 -8.98 9.12 -2.26
N ALA A 63 -9.94 9.99 -1.93
CA ALA A 63 -9.69 11.26 -1.24
C ALA A 63 -8.56 12.09 -1.89
N GLY A 64 -8.56 12.17 -3.22
CA GLY A 64 -7.58 12.94 -4.01
C GLY A 64 -6.17 12.35 -4.06
N ASN A 65 -5.99 11.09 -3.67
CA ASN A 65 -4.71 10.37 -3.80
C ASN A 65 -4.94 9.03 -4.50
N ARG A 66 -3.92 8.53 -5.19
CA ARG A 66 -3.95 7.23 -5.87
C ARG A 66 -3.38 6.12 -4.98
N TYR A 67 -3.91 4.92 -5.13
CA TYR A 67 -3.49 3.71 -4.41
C TYR A 67 -3.47 2.53 -5.36
N GLY A 68 -2.45 1.68 -5.29
CA GLY A 68 -2.30 0.46 -6.09
C GLY A 68 -1.41 -0.57 -5.42
#